data_AF-A0AAV0XTI0-F1
#
_entry.id   AF-A0AAV0XTI0-F1
#
_cell.length_a   1.000
_cell.length_b   1.000
_cell.length_c   1.000
_cell.angle_alpha   90.00
_cell.angle_beta   90.00
_cell.angle_gamma   90.00
#
_symmetry.space_group_name_H-M   'P 1'
#
loop_
_entity.id
_entity.type
_entity.pdbx_description
1 polymer ?
#
loop_
_entity_poly.entity_id
_entity_poly.type
_entity_poly.pdbx_seq_one_letter_code
_entity_poly.pdbx_strand_id
1 'polypeptide(L)'
;MWLIGVNKALLLMKMHYFLYSGCIATILSFGSTYAKQLGYSKITVGYIMMSLFVISMLAKPVVGAIVDKFPVKKYMFLVFIFTTGISAFSLMFVSRLSLETSVELDCDVNITTVKIYFDHTNKLSDCDQKILMDGNNADRLVNCKLYCNNNEILLSEMFSTSKNGLNTSDVASLESKTTDLPILIHLHNSNNERYGAYNFRVQYVDINVSRIMSPVCHRPTKTPCQLSCPSPMIMELAATPKSQITIVSMPEFWEFFSLLCIFWISQSGIWAIQDPICFDLLEDKPNDFGKQRCWTSIGWGSVTMLSGWLVDYFSYDKVQKDYTPISYLILSFMILNLFVASNIPVVEFKLSQNTFQNVFKLFGKLHVISFFVWILSLGVYSSMTMSYLFW
;
A
#
# COMPACT_ATOMS: atom_id res chain seq x y z
N MET A 1 14.44 40.28 32.86
CA MET A 1 14.99 39.11 32.14
C MET A 1 14.05 37.94 32.39
N TRP A 2 13.13 37.66 31.46
CA TRP A 2 12.18 36.56 31.60
C TRP A 2 12.96 35.24 31.44
N LEU A 3 13.31 34.61 32.56
CA LEU A 3 13.78 33.23 32.56
C LEU A 3 12.60 32.37 32.12
N ILE A 4 12.57 32.02 30.83
CA ILE A 4 11.64 31.04 30.29
C ILE A 4 11.98 29.70 30.95
N GLY A 5 11.33 29.41 32.07
CA GLY A 5 11.39 28.12 32.73
C GLY A 5 10.66 27.11 31.88
N VAL A 6 11.39 26.42 30.99
CA VAL A 6 10.80 25.35 30.17
C VAL A 6 10.58 24.14 31.06
N ASN A 7 9.32 23.79 31.30
CA ASN A 7 8.97 22.53 31.96
C ASN A 7 9.41 21.38 31.04
N LYS A 8 10.48 20.66 31.45
CA LYS A 8 11.09 19.58 30.68
C LYS A 8 10.10 18.43 30.40
N ALA A 9 9.18 18.13 31.32
CA ALA A 9 8.20 17.06 31.12
C ALA A 9 7.18 17.43 30.03
N LEU A 10 6.67 18.67 30.06
CA LEU A 10 5.78 19.18 29.01
C LEU A 10 6.50 19.29 27.66
N LEU A 11 7.80 19.59 27.64
CA LEU A 11 8.59 19.59 26.40
C LEU A 11 8.70 18.17 25.79
N LEU A 12 9.00 17.17 26.61
CA LEU A 12 9.08 15.77 26.17
C LEU A 12 7.73 15.29 25.60
N MET A 13 6.61 15.69 26.22
CA MET A 13 5.29 15.37 25.69
C MET A 13 5.03 16.01 24.32
N LYS A 14 5.41 17.27 24.11
CA LYS A 14 5.32 17.94 22.78
C LYS A 14 6.14 17.22 21.72
N MET A 15 7.37 16.84 22.07
CA MET A 15 8.25 16.09 21.16
C MET A 15 7.63 14.74 20.81
N HIS A 16 7.05 14.02 21.77
CA HIS A 16 6.32 12.78 21.52
C HIS A 16 5.15 13.00 20.55
N TYR A 17 4.28 13.98 20.81
CA TYR A 17 3.17 14.32 19.91
C TYR A 17 3.64 14.60 18.48
N PHE A 18 4.72 15.36 18.32
CA PHE A 18 5.29 15.70 17.01
C PHE A 18 5.86 14.47 16.28
N LEU A 19 6.72 13.69 16.96
CA LEU A 19 7.41 12.55 16.35
C LEU A 19 6.44 11.42 16.01
N TYR A 20 5.56 11.08 16.94
CA TYR A 20 4.57 10.03 16.76
C TYR A 20 3.56 10.39 15.68
N SER A 21 3.01 11.61 15.68
CA SER A 21 2.02 12.03 14.68
C SER A 21 2.62 12.06 13.28
N GLY A 22 3.87 12.48 13.12
CA GLY A 22 4.57 12.49 11.84
C GLY A 22 4.72 11.09 11.23
N CYS A 23 5.04 10.09 12.05
CA CYS A 23 5.08 8.69 11.61
C CYS A 23 3.71 8.19 11.14
N ILE A 24 2.68 8.37 11.98
CA ILE A 24 1.33 7.90 11.70
C ILE A 24 0.77 8.59 10.44
N ALA A 25 1.00 9.88 10.30
CA ALA A 25 0.61 10.66 9.14
C ALA A 25 1.17 10.07 7.84
N THR A 26 2.47 9.75 7.84
CA THR A 26 3.15 9.19 6.67
C THR A 26 2.56 7.83 6.28
N ILE A 27 2.32 6.94 7.25
CA ILE A 27 1.71 5.63 6.98
C ILE A 27 0.29 5.79 6.45
N LEU A 28 -0.51 6.71 6.99
CA LEU A 28 -1.88 6.92 6.53
C LEU A 28 -1.93 7.56 5.13
N SER A 29 -1.03 8.49 4.83
CA SER A 29 -0.97 9.16 3.53
C SER A 29 -0.54 8.22 2.40
N PHE A 30 0.42 7.33 2.65
CA PHE A 30 0.95 6.42 1.63
C PHE A 30 0.40 5.00 1.73
N GLY A 31 -0.34 4.65 2.78
CA GLY A 31 -0.80 3.28 3.01
C GLY A 31 -1.73 2.75 1.90
N SER A 32 -2.63 3.58 1.38
CA SER A 32 -3.52 3.19 0.27
C SER A 32 -2.77 2.99 -1.04
N THR A 33 -1.83 3.89 -1.35
CA THR A 33 -1.00 3.80 -2.57
C THR A 33 0.02 2.65 -2.49
N TYR A 34 0.55 2.36 -1.30
CA TYR A 34 1.36 1.19 -1.04
C TYR A 34 0.55 -0.11 -1.20
N ALA A 35 -0.67 -0.18 -0.65
CA ALA A 35 -1.55 -1.33 -0.84
C ALA A 35 -1.93 -1.55 -2.32
N LYS A 36 -2.16 -0.46 -3.07
CA LYS A 36 -2.37 -0.51 -4.52
C LYS A 36 -1.15 -1.12 -5.24
N GLN A 37 0.06 -0.68 -4.90
CA GLN A 37 1.30 -1.23 -5.48
C GLN A 37 1.56 -2.70 -5.10
N LEU A 38 1.05 -3.16 -3.96
CA LEU A 38 1.09 -4.58 -3.58
C LEU A 38 0.11 -5.45 -4.40
N GLY A 39 -0.78 -4.84 -5.20
CA GLY A 39 -1.74 -5.54 -6.06
C GLY A 39 -3.12 -5.75 -5.42
N TYR A 40 -3.43 -5.08 -4.29
CA TYR A 40 -4.76 -5.16 -3.68
C TYR A 40 -5.77 -4.31 -4.45
N SER A 41 -6.99 -4.82 -4.59
CA SER A 41 -8.10 -4.05 -5.17
C SER A 41 -8.64 -3.00 -4.20
N LYS A 42 -9.25 -1.93 -4.73
CA LYS A 42 -9.92 -0.88 -3.94
C LYS A 42 -10.96 -1.42 -2.95
N ILE A 43 -11.69 -2.45 -3.37
CA ILE A 43 -12.75 -3.06 -2.56
C ILE A 43 -12.12 -3.87 -1.41
N THR A 44 -11.07 -4.62 -1.70
CA THR A 44 -10.32 -5.39 -0.68
C THR A 44 -9.72 -4.46 0.37
N VAL A 45 -9.09 -3.36 -0.03
CA VAL A 45 -8.54 -2.35 0.89
C VAL A 45 -9.67 -1.75 1.75
N GLY A 46 -10.84 -1.49 1.15
CA GLY A 46 -12.02 -1.05 1.89
C GLY A 46 -12.44 -2.02 3.00
N TYR A 47 -12.50 -3.33 2.72
CA TYR A 47 -12.79 -4.35 3.74
C TYR A 47 -11.73 -4.43 4.83
N ILE A 48 -10.44 -4.38 4.45
CA ILE A 48 -9.33 -4.36 5.40
C ILE A 48 -9.48 -3.17 6.36
N MET A 49 -9.66 -1.95 5.84
CA MET A 49 -9.81 -0.76 6.66
C MET A 49 -11.04 -0.81 7.57
N MET A 50 -12.17 -1.31 7.06
CA MET A 50 -13.39 -1.53 7.87
C MET A 50 -13.09 -2.43 9.07
N SER A 51 -12.45 -3.58 8.84
CA SER A 51 -12.07 -4.51 9.92
C SER A 51 -11.12 -3.86 10.93
N LEU A 52 -10.13 -3.09 10.45
CA LEU A 52 -9.16 -2.40 11.31
C LEU A 52 -9.80 -1.34 12.19
N PHE A 53 -10.80 -0.60 11.69
CA PHE A 53 -11.56 0.35 12.51
C PHE A 53 -12.38 -0.35 13.59
N VAL A 54 -13.02 -1.48 13.29
CA VAL A 54 -13.77 -2.28 14.30
C VAL A 54 -12.83 -2.80 15.38
N ILE A 55 -11.69 -3.36 14.99
CA ILE A 55 -10.66 -3.83 15.93
C ILE A 55 -10.16 -2.68 16.80
N SER A 56 -9.86 -1.53 16.20
CA SER A 56 -9.38 -0.34 16.91
C SER A 56 -10.42 0.21 17.89
N MET A 57 -11.70 0.19 17.52
CA MET A 57 -12.81 0.61 18.36
C MET A 57 -12.90 -0.25 19.63
N LEU A 58 -12.73 -1.57 19.50
CA LEU A 58 -12.74 -2.51 20.63
C LEU A 58 -11.44 -2.44 21.46
N ALA A 59 -10.31 -2.10 20.84
CA ALA A 59 -9.03 -2.01 21.53
C ALA A 59 -8.99 -0.90 22.58
N LYS A 60 -9.57 0.29 22.33
CA LYS A 60 -9.46 1.42 23.29
C LYS A 60 -10.08 1.11 24.66
N PRO A 61 -11.34 0.62 24.76
CA PRO A 61 -11.93 0.28 26.05
C PRO A 61 -11.15 -0.81 26.78
N VAL A 62 -10.62 -1.79 26.05
CA VAL A 62 -9.81 -2.88 26.63
C VAL A 62 -8.52 -2.33 27.21
N VAL A 63 -7.77 -1.53 26.45
CA VAL A 63 -6.53 -0.91 26.92
C VAL A 63 -6.79 0.01 28.10
N GLY A 64 -7.83 0.86 28.03
CA GLY A 64 -8.24 1.71 29.14
C GLY A 64 -8.54 0.91 30.41
N ALA A 65 -9.35 -0.14 30.29
CA ALA A 65 -9.67 -1.00 31.44
C ALA A 65 -8.45 -1.70 32.05
N ILE A 66 -7.46 -2.08 31.24
CA ILE A 66 -6.21 -2.67 31.74
C ILE A 66 -5.39 -1.63 32.50
N VAL A 67 -5.18 -0.45 31.93
CA VAL A 67 -4.37 0.63 32.51
C VAL A 67 -5.03 1.24 33.76
N ASP A 68 -6.36 1.22 33.83
CA ASP A 68 -7.10 1.66 35.02
C ASP A 68 -7.03 0.63 36.17
N LYS A 69 -6.86 -0.65 35.84
CA LYS A 69 -6.83 -1.75 36.80
C LYS A 69 -5.42 -2.05 37.32
N PHE A 70 -4.42 -1.91 36.46
CA PHE A 70 -3.03 -2.27 36.75
C PHE A 70 -2.11 -1.05 36.61
N PRO A 71 -1.13 -0.85 37.52
CA PRO A 71 -0.17 0.26 37.47
C PRO A 71 0.93 -0.02 36.43
N VAL A 72 0.53 -0.14 35.16
CA VAL A 72 1.38 -0.49 34.02
C VAL A 72 1.27 0.54 32.90
N LYS A 73 0.78 1.75 33.19
CA LYS A 73 0.49 2.81 32.20
C LYS A 73 1.74 3.12 31.37
N LYS A 74 2.88 3.37 32.05
CA LYS A 74 4.15 3.69 31.38
C LYS A 74 4.67 2.53 30.56
N TYR A 75 4.66 1.32 31.11
CA TYR A 75 5.15 0.14 30.42
C TYR A 75 4.33 -0.16 29.15
N MET A 76 3.00 -0.17 29.26
CA MET A 76 2.11 -0.37 28.11
C MET A 76 2.29 0.70 27.04
N PHE A 77 2.44 1.96 27.45
CA PHE A 77 2.69 3.07 26.53
C PHE A 77 3.97 2.84 25.69
N LEU A 78 5.08 2.44 26.32
CA LEU A 78 6.33 2.16 25.63
C LEU A 78 6.25 0.91 24.74
N VAL A 79 5.58 -0.15 25.21
CA VAL A 79 5.37 -1.38 24.42
C VAL A 79 4.57 -1.09 23.17
N PHE A 80 3.52 -0.28 23.25
CA PHE A 80 2.76 0.08 22.05
C PHE A 80 3.58 0.93 21.08
N ILE A 81 4.36 1.91 21.57
CA ILE A 81 5.25 2.71 20.69
C ILE A 81 6.23 1.79 19.95
N PHE A 82 6.87 0.87 20.68
CA PHE A 82 7.81 -0.10 20.09
C PHE A 82 7.12 -1.00 19.06
N THR A 83 5.95 -1.53 19.41
CA THR A 83 5.17 -2.42 18.54
C THR A 83 4.67 -1.69 17.28
N THR A 84 4.25 -0.43 17.38
CA THR A 84 3.90 0.41 16.23
C THR A 84 5.10 0.62 15.32
N GLY A 85 6.29 0.87 15.88
CA GLY A 85 7.51 1.09 15.09
C GLY A 85 7.94 -0.15 14.33
N ILE A 86 7.94 -1.31 15.00
CA ILE A 86 8.29 -2.58 14.36
C ILE A 86 7.25 -2.95 13.32
N SER A 87 5.95 -2.93 13.65
CA SER A 87 4.91 -3.30 12.69
C SER A 87 4.93 -2.41 11.45
N ALA A 88 5.10 -1.09 11.62
CA ALA A 88 5.24 -0.17 10.51
C ALA A 88 6.47 -0.42 9.64
N PHE A 89 7.62 -0.73 10.25
CA PHE A 89 8.83 -1.06 9.49
C PHE A 89 8.70 -2.40 8.77
N SER A 90 8.11 -3.40 9.42
CA SER A 90 7.86 -4.72 8.87
C SER A 90 6.92 -4.71 7.66
N LEU A 91 6.01 -3.72 7.57
CA LEU A 91 5.15 -3.55 6.38
C LEU A 91 5.96 -3.42 5.09
N MET A 92 7.21 -2.94 5.13
CA MET A 92 8.09 -2.85 3.95
C MET A 92 8.45 -4.21 3.35
N PHE A 93 8.54 -5.26 4.18
CA PHE A 93 8.95 -6.59 3.75
C PHE A 93 7.79 -7.44 3.26
N VAL A 94 6.56 -6.91 3.29
CA VAL A 94 5.38 -7.60 2.80
C VAL A 94 5.54 -7.87 1.32
N SER A 95 5.37 -9.14 0.96
CA SER A 95 5.47 -9.58 -0.43
C SER A 95 4.30 -9.05 -1.25
N ARG A 96 4.57 -8.73 -2.52
CA ARG A 96 3.52 -8.37 -3.48
C ARG A 96 2.62 -9.57 -3.74
N LEU A 97 1.33 -9.32 -3.94
CA LEU A 97 0.38 -10.36 -4.30
C LEU A 97 0.78 -10.97 -5.64
N SER A 98 0.78 -12.30 -5.73
CA SER A 98 1.00 -12.99 -7.00
C SER A 98 -0.19 -12.76 -7.93
N LEU A 99 -0.08 -11.76 -8.80
CA LEU A 99 -1.10 -11.48 -9.81
C LEU A 99 -1.02 -12.54 -10.91
N GLU A 100 -2.12 -13.26 -11.12
CA GLU A 100 -2.27 -14.10 -12.31
C GLU A 100 -2.74 -13.22 -13.45
N THR A 101 -1.89 -13.09 -14.47
CA THR A 101 -2.20 -12.33 -15.67
C THR A 101 -2.80 -13.26 -16.72
N SER A 102 -3.86 -12.81 -17.39
CA SER A 102 -4.41 -13.50 -18.56
C SER A 102 -4.31 -12.57 -19.75
N VAL A 103 -3.41 -12.91 -20.67
CA VAL A 103 -3.18 -12.15 -21.88
C VAL A 103 -3.32 -13.10 -23.06
N GLU A 104 -3.90 -12.64 -24.16
CA GLU A 104 -4.00 -13.44 -25.39
C GLU A 104 -2.96 -12.96 -26.39
N LEU A 105 -2.09 -13.86 -26.84
CA LEU A 105 -1.19 -13.58 -27.96
C LEU A 105 -1.90 -14.00 -29.25
N ASP A 106 -2.13 -13.02 -30.12
CA ASP A 106 -2.73 -13.17 -31.45
C ASP A 106 -1.63 -13.01 -32.51
N CYS A 107 -1.17 -14.13 -33.06
CA CYS A 107 -0.15 -14.16 -34.10
C CYS A 107 -0.83 -14.24 -35.46
N ASP A 108 -0.78 -13.15 -36.24
CA ASP A 108 -1.36 -13.05 -37.58
C ASP A 108 -0.26 -13.03 -38.66
N VAL A 109 -0.67 -13.10 -39.92
CA VAL A 109 0.21 -13.14 -41.11
C VAL A 109 0.98 -11.83 -41.28
N ASN A 110 0.39 -10.71 -40.84
CA ASN A 110 0.99 -9.38 -41.01
C ASN A 110 1.63 -8.85 -39.73
N ILE A 111 0.99 -9.08 -38.57
CA ILE A 111 1.39 -8.51 -37.29
C ILE A 111 1.06 -9.49 -36.16
N THR A 112 2.01 -9.70 -35.26
CA THR A 112 1.75 -10.35 -33.97
C THR A 112 1.39 -9.30 -32.92
N THR A 113 0.22 -9.48 -32.28
CA THR A 113 -0.28 -8.58 -31.24
C THR A 113 -0.58 -9.33 -29.94
N VAL A 114 -0.27 -8.69 -28.83
CA VAL A 114 -0.63 -9.12 -27.48
C VAL A 114 -1.88 -8.34 -27.09
N LYS A 115 -2.97 -9.03 -26.78
CA LYS A 115 -4.25 -8.45 -26.40
C LYS A 115 -4.47 -8.58 -24.91
N ILE A 116 -4.61 -7.44 -24.25
CA ILE A 116 -5.04 -7.37 -22.85
C ILE A 116 -6.49 -6.92 -22.82
N TYR A 117 -7.37 -7.81 -22.39
CA TYR A 117 -8.79 -7.51 -22.22
C TYR A 117 -9.02 -6.76 -20.91
N PHE A 118 -9.83 -5.72 -20.95
CA PHE A 118 -10.24 -4.97 -19.76
C PHE A 118 -11.75 -4.79 -19.73
N ASP A 119 -12.32 -4.85 -18.52
CA ASP A 119 -13.70 -4.47 -18.26
C ASP A 119 -13.79 -2.95 -18.00
N HIS A 120 -14.97 -2.34 -18.19
CA HIS A 120 -15.21 -0.90 -18.02
C HIS A 120 -14.75 -0.32 -16.67
N THR A 121 -14.59 -1.18 -15.64
CA THR A 121 -14.12 -0.81 -14.31
C THR A 121 -12.60 -0.63 -14.19
N ASN A 122 -11.82 -1.18 -15.13
CA ASN A 122 -10.35 -1.14 -15.21
C ASN A 122 -9.85 -0.29 -16.39
N LYS A 123 -10.67 0.65 -16.88
CA LYS A 123 -10.23 1.60 -17.90
C LYS A 123 -9.08 2.45 -17.34
N LEU A 124 -7.97 2.48 -18.06
CA LEU A 124 -6.80 3.27 -17.69
C LEU A 124 -7.18 4.77 -17.60
N SER A 125 -6.66 5.49 -16.59
CA SER A 125 -6.96 6.92 -16.44
C SER A 125 -6.41 7.71 -17.65
N ASP A 126 -7.01 8.84 -18.01
CA ASP A 126 -6.54 9.67 -19.15
C ASP A 126 -5.07 10.11 -18.98
N CYS A 127 -4.59 10.24 -17.73
CA CYS A 127 -3.19 10.58 -17.43
C CYS A 127 -2.26 9.39 -17.67
N ASP A 128 -2.65 8.21 -17.20
CA ASP A 128 -1.94 6.94 -17.40
C ASP A 128 -1.91 6.55 -18.90
N GLN A 129 -3.02 6.80 -19.59
CA GLN A 129 -3.11 6.64 -21.04
C GLN A 129 -2.17 7.62 -21.75
N LYS A 130 -2.07 8.88 -21.30
CA LYS A 130 -1.07 9.82 -21.83
C LYS A 130 0.36 9.38 -21.52
N ILE A 131 0.68 8.89 -20.33
CA ILE A 131 2.04 8.42 -19.99
C ILE A 131 2.47 7.25 -20.88
N LEU A 132 1.53 6.38 -21.26
CA LEU A 132 1.81 5.28 -22.19
C LEU A 132 1.75 5.68 -23.68
N MET A 133 1.15 6.82 -24.03
CA MET A 133 0.93 7.28 -25.41
C MET A 133 1.76 8.52 -25.81
N ASP A 134 2.37 9.23 -24.86
CA ASP A 134 3.13 10.47 -25.10
C ASP A 134 4.52 10.14 -25.67
N GLY A 135 4.55 10.06 -27.00
CA GLY A 135 5.71 9.74 -27.84
C GLY A 135 6.79 10.82 -27.93
N ASN A 136 6.99 11.63 -26.89
CA ASN A 136 8.12 12.58 -26.86
C ASN A 136 9.40 11.99 -26.24
N ASN A 137 9.32 10.83 -25.58
CA ASN A 137 10.50 10.07 -25.16
C ASN A 137 10.43 8.67 -25.76
N ALA A 138 10.94 8.51 -26.99
CA ALA A 138 10.98 7.28 -27.76
C ALA A 138 11.76 6.10 -27.13
N ASP A 139 12.23 6.23 -25.88
CA ASP A 139 13.17 5.29 -25.24
C ASP A 139 12.69 4.71 -23.89
N ARG A 140 11.39 4.76 -23.54
CA ARG A 140 10.87 3.96 -22.40
C ARG A 140 10.43 2.56 -22.84
N LEU A 141 11.42 1.78 -23.26
CA LEU A 141 11.33 0.38 -23.64
C LEU A 141 11.05 -0.48 -22.39
N VAL A 142 9.85 -1.07 -22.24
CA VAL A 142 9.55 -2.00 -21.14
C VAL A 142 9.65 -3.43 -21.65
N ASN A 143 10.76 -4.09 -21.35
CA ASN A 143 10.96 -5.51 -21.66
C ASN A 143 10.10 -6.37 -20.72
N CYS A 144 8.96 -6.85 -21.20
CA CYS A 144 8.10 -7.79 -20.49
C CYS A 144 8.38 -9.22 -20.93
N LYS A 145 8.31 -10.21 -20.04
CA LYS A 145 8.40 -11.65 -20.35
C LYS A 145 7.00 -12.24 -20.52
N LEU A 146 6.80 -13.08 -21.54
CA LEU A 146 5.56 -13.87 -21.72
C LEU A 146 5.81 -15.35 -21.43
N TYR A 147 4.84 -16.00 -20.80
CA TYR A 147 4.78 -17.44 -20.59
C TYR A 147 3.48 -17.99 -21.19
N CYS A 148 3.56 -18.62 -22.36
CA CYS A 148 2.38 -19.15 -23.05
C CYS A 148 2.15 -20.63 -22.74
N ASN A 149 0.88 -21.07 -22.80
CA ASN A 149 0.54 -22.49 -22.74
C ASN A 149 0.52 -23.03 -24.18
N ASN A 150 1.18 -24.17 -24.44
CA ASN A 150 1.47 -24.73 -25.79
C ASN A 150 2.51 -23.95 -26.61
N ASN A 151 3.74 -23.85 -26.10
CA ASN A 151 4.85 -23.19 -26.78
C ASN A 151 5.22 -23.83 -28.14
N GLU A 152 5.03 -25.14 -28.33
CA GLU A 152 5.55 -25.87 -29.50
C GLU A 152 4.92 -25.43 -30.85
N ILE A 153 3.61 -25.23 -30.89
CA ILE A 153 2.89 -24.85 -32.12
C ILE A 153 3.18 -23.38 -32.47
N LEU A 154 3.19 -22.51 -31.46
CA LEU A 154 3.46 -21.09 -31.64
C LEU A 154 4.91 -20.84 -32.09
N LEU A 155 5.89 -21.50 -31.46
CA LEU A 155 7.31 -21.38 -31.84
C LEU A 155 7.53 -21.89 -33.27
N SER A 156 6.98 -23.07 -33.61
CA SER A 156 7.21 -23.68 -34.92
C SER A 156 6.67 -22.83 -36.07
N GLU A 157 5.51 -22.17 -35.89
CA GLU A 157 4.97 -21.21 -36.85
C GLU A 157 5.85 -19.96 -36.99
N MET A 158 6.27 -19.33 -35.87
CA MET A 158 7.15 -18.15 -35.89
C MET A 158 8.54 -18.43 -36.48
N PHE A 159 9.07 -19.64 -36.29
CA PHE A 159 10.35 -20.06 -36.88
C PHE A 159 10.22 -20.38 -38.37
N SER A 160 9.10 -20.94 -38.81
CA SER A 160 8.87 -21.28 -40.22
C SER A 160 8.92 -20.07 -41.16
N THR A 161 8.49 -18.91 -40.69
CA THR A 161 8.52 -17.61 -41.40
C THR A 161 9.88 -16.92 -41.31
N SER A 162 10.67 -17.16 -40.25
CA SER A 162 12.05 -16.64 -40.10
C SER A 162 13.11 -17.41 -40.91
N LYS A 163 12.72 -18.47 -41.65
CA LYS A 163 13.59 -19.36 -42.45
C LYS A 163 14.32 -18.72 -43.65
N ASN A 164 14.55 -17.41 -43.63
CA ASN A 164 15.55 -16.79 -44.51
C ASN A 164 16.96 -16.72 -43.88
N GLY A 165 17.22 -17.36 -42.71
CA GLY A 165 18.55 -17.23 -42.09
C GLY A 165 19.04 -18.21 -41.03
N LEU A 166 18.42 -19.38 -40.78
CA LEU A 166 18.99 -20.35 -39.82
C LEU A 166 19.05 -21.79 -40.37
N ASN A 167 20.23 -22.40 -40.22
CA ASN A 167 20.52 -23.78 -40.60
C ASN A 167 19.76 -24.78 -39.71
N THR A 168 19.35 -25.89 -40.34
CA THR A 168 18.44 -26.92 -39.82
C THR A 168 18.98 -27.78 -38.66
N SER A 169 20.21 -27.55 -38.18
CA SER A 169 20.83 -28.33 -37.11
C SER A 169 20.58 -27.80 -35.70
N ASP A 170 20.15 -26.55 -35.52
CA ASP A 170 19.95 -25.94 -34.19
C ASP A 170 18.53 -26.15 -33.63
N VAL A 171 17.65 -26.78 -34.42
CA VAL A 171 16.22 -26.97 -34.11
C VAL A 171 15.97 -28.11 -33.12
N ALA A 172 16.85 -29.12 -33.07
CA ALA A 172 16.66 -30.30 -32.23
C ALA A 172 17.13 -30.14 -30.78
N SER A 173 17.91 -29.10 -30.45
CA SER A 173 18.38 -28.81 -29.09
C SER A 173 17.55 -27.76 -28.35
N LEU A 174 16.46 -27.27 -28.96
CA LEU A 174 15.57 -26.25 -28.39
C LEU A 174 14.33 -26.86 -27.70
N GLU A 175 14.33 -28.17 -27.43
CA GLU A 175 13.34 -28.83 -26.61
C GLU A 175 13.64 -28.55 -25.12
N SER A 176 12.70 -27.88 -24.45
CA SER A 176 12.65 -27.64 -23.00
C SER A 176 13.61 -26.58 -22.42
N LYS A 177 13.16 -25.32 -22.37
CA LYS A 177 13.08 -24.50 -21.14
C LYS A 177 12.68 -23.06 -21.44
N THR A 178 11.68 -22.60 -20.67
CA THR A 178 11.38 -21.20 -20.30
C THR A 178 11.97 -20.13 -21.20
N THR A 179 11.18 -19.62 -22.14
CA THR A 179 11.54 -18.47 -22.97
C THR A 179 11.12 -17.19 -22.28
N ASP A 180 12.10 -16.46 -21.76
CA ASP A 180 11.96 -15.06 -21.41
C ASP A 180 11.72 -14.27 -22.70
N LEU A 181 10.48 -13.87 -22.97
CA LEU A 181 10.10 -13.27 -24.26
C LEU A 181 10.00 -11.73 -24.14
N PRO A 182 11.08 -10.94 -24.29
CA PRO A 182 11.03 -9.48 -24.15
C PRO A 182 10.14 -8.85 -25.24
N ILE A 183 8.96 -8.39 -24.87
CA ILE A 183 8.06 -7.66 -25.79
C ILE A 183 8.39 -6.18 -25.76
N LEU A 184 8.27 -5.51 -26.91
CA LEU A 184 8.24 -4.06 -27.02
C LEU A 184 6.80 -3.61 -27.27
N ILE A 185 6.31 -2.65 -26.49
CA ILE A 185 4.89 -2.31 -26.41
C ILE A 185 4.65 -0.99 -27.15
N HIS A 186 3.96 -1.04 -28.30
CA HIS A 186 3.40 0.14 -28.95
C HIS A 186 1.88 0.05 -28.89
N LEU A 187 1.23 0.99 -28.20
CA LEU A 187 -0.22 1.02 -28.04
C LEU A 187 -0.89 1.56 -29.31
N HIS A 188 -1.85 0.80 -29.83
CA HIS A 188 -2.79 1.31 -30.82
C HIS A 188 -4.21 1.20 -30.28
N ASN A 189 -4.92 2.32 -30.21
CA ASN A 189 -6.30 2.38 -29.72
C ASN A 189 -7.24 1.70 -30.72
N SER A 190 -7.92 0.62 -30.33
CA SER A 190 -8.97 0.00 -31.13
C SER A 190 -10.32 0.31 -30.48
N ASN A 191 -11.12 1.14 -31.14
CA ASN A 191 -12.46 1.47 -30.66
C ASN A 191 -13.46 0.34 -30.92
N ASN A 192 -14.34 0.17 -29.92
CA ASN A 192 -15.74 -0.25 -29.92
C ASN A 192 -16.19 -1.69 -29.55
N GLU A 193 -17.10 -1.66 -28.57
CA GLU A 193 -18.18 -2.56 -28.14
C GLU A 193 -17.91 -3.67 -27.10
N ARG A 194 -18.45 -3.43 -25.89
CA ARG A 194 -18.63 -4.27 -24.69
C ARG A 194 -17.39 -4.89 -24.02
N TYR A 195 -16.32 -5.16 -24.77
CA TYR A 195 -15.02 -5.60 -24.24
C TYR A 195 -13.93 -4.76 -24.91
N GLY A 196 -13.29 -3.87 -24.14
CA GLY A 196 -12.12 -3.15 -24.63
C GLY A 196 -10.90 -4.05 -24.60
N ALA A 197 -10.09 -4.04 -25.65
CA ALA A 197 -8.80 -4.71 -25.67
C ALA A 197 -7.70 -3.71 -26.02
N TYR A 198 -6.65 -3.68 -25.21
CA TYR A 198 -5.41 -2.98 -25.57
C TYR A 198 -4.57 -3.93 -26.42
N ASN A 199 -4.29 -3.52 -27.66
CA ASN A 199 -3.47 -4.27 -28.60
C ASN A 199 -2.04 -3.74 -28.56
N PHE A 200 -1.09 -4.62 -28.23
CA PHE A 200 0.33 -4.33 -28.17
C PHE A 200 1.07 -5.07 -29.28
N ARG A 201 1.73 -4.34 -30.18
CA ARG A 201 2.50 -4.95 -31.28
C ARG A 201 3.84 -5.48 -30.78
N VAL A 202 4.14 -6.76 -31.05
CA VAL A 202 5.44 -7.36 -30.72
C VAL A 202 6.51 -6.92 -31.74
N GLN A 203 7.57 -6.24 -31.30
CA GLN A 203 8.66 -5.81 -32.21
C GLN A 203 9.78 -6.83 -32.39
N TYR A 204 10.16 -7.56 -31.34
CA TYR A 204 11.12 -8.64 -31.43
C TYR A 204 10.86 -9.69 -30.36
N VAL A 205 11.42 -10.88 -30.55
CA VAL A 205 11.35 -12.02 -29.64
C VAL A 205 12.76 -12.54 -29.49
N ASP A 206 13.29 -12.48 -28.27
CA ASP A 206 14.56 -13.13 -27.95
C ASP A 206 14.26 -14.56 -27.47
N ILE A 207 14.80 -15.55 -28.18
CA ILE A 207 14.73 -16.97 -27.81
C ILE A 207 16.17 -17.44 -27.63
N ASN A 208 16.60 -17.64 -26.39
CA ASN A 208 17.97 -18.00 -25.98
C ASN A 208 19.06 -17.04 -26.54
N VAL A 209 19.48 -17.25 -27.79
CA VAL A 209 20.60 -16.56 -28.47
C VAL A 209 20.18 -15.90 -29.79
N SER A 210 18.97 -16.19 -30.28
CA SER A 210 18.46 -15.64 -31.55
C SER A 210 17.37 -14.61 -31.31
N ARG A 211 17.48 -13.45 -31.97
CA ARG A 211 16.47 -12.39 -31.99
C ARG A 211 15.67 -12.46 -33.27
N ILE A 212 14.37 -12.71 -33.16
CA ILE A 212 13.44 -12.64 -34.29
C ILE A 212 12.83 -11.24 -34.29
N MET A 213 13.07 -10.46 -35.34
CA MET A 213 12.45 -9.14 -35.50
C MET A 213 11.09 -9.27 -36.18
N SER A 214 10.07 -8.65 -35.59
CA SER A 214 8.67 -8.65 -36.05
C SER A 214 8.15 -10.05 -36.40
N PRO A 215 7.96 -10.93 -35.41
CA PRO A 215 7.45 -12.28 -35.66
C PRO A 215 6.07 -12.23 -36.31
N VAL A 216 5.83 -13.12 -37.28
CA VAL A 216 4.55 -13.33 -37.96
C VAL A 216 4.31 -14.82 -38.13
N CYS A 217 3.05 -15.25 -38.12
CA CYS A 217 2.68 -16.66 -38.28
C CYS A 217 2.07 -16.91 -39.66
N HIS A 218 2.35 -18.07 -40.26
CA HIS A 218 1.75 -18.43 -41.54
C HIS A 218 0.27 -18.79 -41.36
N ARG A 219 -0.06 -19.47 -40.26
CA ARG A 219 -1.44 -19.72 -39.83
C ARG A 219 -1.80 -18.82 -38.64
N PRO A 220 -2.89 -18.06 -38.72
CA PRO A 220 -3.34 -17.25 -37.60
C PRO A 220 -3.60 -18.13 -36.37
N THR A 221 -2.95 -17.83 -35.25
CA THR A 221 -3.07 -18.61 -34.01
C THR A 221 -3.23 -17.70 -32.81
N LYS A 222 -4.09 -18.13 -31.89
CA LYS A 222 -4.42 -17.43 -30.65
C LYS A 222 -4.05 -18.30 -29.49
N THR A 223 -3.23 -17.79 -28.57
CA THR A 223 -2.72 -18.56 -27.43
C THR A 223 -2.85 -17.76 -26.13
N PRO A 224 -3.37 -18.36 -25.05
CA PRO A 224 -3.37 -17.73 -23.74
C PRO A 224 -1.97 -17.76 -23.13
N CYS A 225 -1.54 -16.63 -22.60
CA CYS A 225 -0.23 -16.42 -22.02
C CYS A 225 -0.31 -15.62 -20.72
N GLN A 226 0.63 -15.88 -19.82
CA GLN A 226 0.91 -15.06 -18.64
C GLN A 226 1.97 -14.02 -18.99
N LEU A 227 1.73 -12.78 -18.59
CA LEU A 227 2.62 -11.64 -18.79
C LEU A 227 3.32 -11.29 -17.47
N SER A 228 4.64 -11.13 -17.50
CA SER A 228 5.47 -10.68 -16.39
C SER A 228 6.30 -9.48 -16.83
N CYS A 229 5.92 -8.29 -16.37
CA CYS A 229 6.57 -7.04 -16.74
C CYS A 229 7.29 -6.42 -15.53
N PRO A 230 8.44 -5.75 -15.72
CA PRO A 230 9.03 -4.89 -14.69
C PRO A 230 8.11 -3.71 -14.32
N SER A 231 7.25 -3.28 -15.24
CA SER A 231 6.25 -2.23 -15.00
C SER A 231 5.00 -2.80 -14.33
N PRO A 232 4.66 -2.36 -13.10
CA PRO A 232 3.45 -2.83 -12.42
C PRO A 232 2.16 -2.32 -13.06
N MET A 233 2.22 -1.22 -13.81
CA MET A 233 1.07 -0.60 -14.46
C MET A 233 0.54 -1.53 -15.55
N ILE A 234 1.47 -2.16 -16.29
CA ILE A 234 1.14 -3.18 -17.28
C ILE A 234 0.72 -4.47 -16.59
N MET A 235 1.34 -4.84 -15.46
CA MET A 235 0.89 -5.99 -14.68
C MET A 235 -0.52 -5.82 -14.08
N GLU A 236 -0.88 -4.62 -13.61
CA GLU A 236 -2.21 -4.28 -13.10
C GLU A 236 -3.25 -4.31 -14.22
N LEU A 237 -2.89 -3.81 -15.40
CA LEU A 237 -3.73 -3.88 -16.59
C LEU A 237 -3.94 -5.32 -17.07
N ALA A 238 -2.90 -6.15 -17.02
CA ALA A 238 -2.92 -7.56 -17.43
C ALA A 238 -3.48 -8.50 -16.37
N ALA A 239 -3.64 -8.03 -15.14
CA ALA A 239 -4.09 -8.84 -14.02
C ALA A 239 -5.54 -9.25 -14.23
N THR A 240 -5.80 -10.56 -14.12
CA THR A 240 -7.17 -11.01 -13.96
C THR A 240 -7.71 -10.51 -12.63
N PRO A 241 -8.97 -10.04 -12.58
CA PRO A 241 -9.60 -9.74 -11.31
C PRO A 241 -9.70 -11.04 -10.50
N LYS A 242 -8.78 -11.24 -9.55
CA LYS A 242 -8.87 -12.35 -8.61
C LYS A 242 -10.11 -12.18 -7.74
N SER A 243 -10.87 -13.26 -7.58
CA SER A 243 -12.04 -13.25 -6.70
C SER A 243 -11.61 -12.95 -5.26
N GLN A 244 -12.46 -12.25 -4.50
CA GLN A 244 -12.16 -11.91 -3.10
C GLN A 244 -11.83 -13.15 -2.24
N ILE A 245 -12.50 -14.27 -2.52
CA ILE A 245 -12.28 -15.55 -1.82
C ILE A 245 -10.86 -16.07 -2.09
N THR A 246 -10.39 -15.95 -3.34
CA THR A 246 -9.03 -16.36 -3.71
C THR A 246 -7.97 -15.50 -3.02
N ILE A 247 -8.21 -14.18 -2.85
CA ILE A 247 -7.28 -13.27 -2.15
C ILE A 247 -7.19 -13.62 -0.65
N VAL A 248 -8.31 -13.89 0.00
CA VAL A 248 -8.34 -14.24 1.44
C VAL A 248 -7.70 -15.61 1.71
N SER A 249 -7.65 -16.49 0.70
CA SER A 249 -6.98 -17.79 0.81
C SER A 249 -5.46 -17.71 0.74
N MET A 250 -4.89 -16.57 0.33
CA MET A 250 -3.45 -16.41 0.13
C MET A 250 -2.71 -16.08 1.44
N PRO A 251 -1.52 -16.65 1.68
CA PRO A 251 -0.73 -16.33 2.86
C PRO A 251 -0.25 -14.86 2.89
N GLU A 252 0.04 -14.27 1.73
CA GLU A 252 0.50 -12.89 1.59
C GLU A 252 -0.54 -11.88 2.13
N PHE A 253 -1.82 -12.20 1.96
CA PHE A 253 -2.92 -11.41 2.51
C PHE A 253 -2.90 -11.40 4.04
N TRP A 254 -2.73 -12.56 4.67
CA TRP A 254 -2.75 -12.67 6.12
C TRP A 254 -1.52 -12.04 6.77
N GLU A 255 -0.35 -12.13 6.15
CA GLU A 255 0.84 -11.41 6.60
C GLU A 255 0.59 -9.90 6.64
N PHE A 256 0.10 -9.34 5.53
CA PHE A 256 -0.25 -7.92 5.44
C PHE A 256 -1.33 -7.52 6.44
N PHE A 257 -2.42 -8.29 6.51
CA PHE A 257 -3.56 -8.00 7.38
C PHE A 257 -3.18 -8.08 8.87
N SER A 258 -2.41 -9.09 9.29
CA SER A 258 -1.97 -9.24 10.67
C SER A 258 -1.03 -8.12 11.10
N LEU A 259 -0.09 -7.70 10.25
CA LEU A 259 0.78 -6.55 10.53
C LEU A 259 -0.03 -5.26 10.69
N LEU A 260 -1.02 -5.03 9.83
CA LEU A 260 -1.93 -3.90 9.97
C LEU A 260 -2.75 -3.98 11.27
N CYS A 261 -3.25 -5.16 11.65
CA CYS A 261 -3.97 -5.31 12.91
C CYS A 261 -3.10 -4.94 14.12
N ILE A 262 -1.85 -5.42 14.15
CA ILE A 262 -0.89 -5.09 15.21
C ILE A 262 -0.62 -3.58 15.25
N PHE A 263 -0.41 -2.95 14.09
CA PHE A 263 -0.18 -1.52 13.96
C PHE A 263 -1.37 -0.72 14.51
N TRP A 264 -2.60 -1.04 14.07
CA TRP A 264 -3.82 -0.32 14.45
C TRP A 264 -4.21 -0.53 15.92
N ILE A 265 -4.05 -1.73 16.47
CA ILE A 265 -4.26 -1.99 17.90
C ILE A 265 -3.28 -1.17 18.73
N SER A 266 -1.99 -1.19 18.36
CA SER A 266 -0.94 -0.46 19.10
C SER A 266 -1.18 1.05 19.03
N GLN A 267 -1.52 1.57 17.86
CA GLN A 267 -1.88 2.97 17.70
C GLN A 267 -3.09 3.32 18.58
N SER A 268 -4.14 2.51 18.54
CA SER A 268 -5.35 2.72 19.34
C SER A 268 -5.02 2.78 20.84
N GLY A 269 -4.14 1.89 21.32
CA GLY A 269 -3.63 1.88 22.69
C GLY A 269 -2.83 3.13 23.05
N ILE A 270 -1.94 3.61 22.17
CA ILE A 270 -1.18 4.84 22.38
C ILE A 270 -2.13 6.02 22.56
N TRP A 271 -3.10 6.21 21.66
CA TRP A 271 -4.07 7.32 21.77
C TRP A 271 -4.90 7.24 23.05
N ALA A 272 -5.25 6.03 23.51
CA ALA A 272 -6.00 5.84 24.75
C ALA A 272 -5.21 6.22 26.01
N ILE A 273 -3.89 6.03 26.00
CA ILE A 273 -3.01 6.28 27.16
C ILE A 273 -2.38 7.69 27.12
N GLN A 274 -2.05 8.18 25.94
CA GLN A 274 -1.35 9.45 25.70
C GLN A 274 -2.12 10.64 26.26
N ASP A 275 -3.42 10.71 26.02
CA ASP A 275 -4.24 11.84 26.45
C ASP A 275 -4.35 11.89 28.00
N PRO A 276 -4.62 10.78 28.73
CA PRO A 276 -4.48 10.73 30.18
C PRO A 276 -3.09 11.12 30.71
N ILE A 277 -2.00 10.62 30.11
CA ILE A 277 -0.63 11.04 30.50
C ILE A 277 -0.47 12.56 30.34
N CYS A 278 -0.99 13.13 29.26
CA CYS A 278 -0.93 14.58 29.04
C CYS A 278 -1.67 15.35 30.13
N PHE A 279 -2.87 14.90 30.52
CA PHE A 279 -3.64 15.53 31.59
C PHE A 279 -2.96 15.41 32.94
N ASP A 280 -2.39 14.24 33.26
CA ASP A 280 -1.63 14.01 34.49
C ASP A 280 -0.43 14.98 34.58
N LEU A 281 0.26 15.26 33.46
CA LEU A 281 1.40 16.19 33.39
C LEU A 281 1.01 17.68 33.45
N LEU A 282 -0.22 18.02 33.07
CA LEU A 282 -0.71 19.39 33.09
C LEU A 282 -1.20 19.81 34.47
N GLU A 283 -1.49 18.85 35.36
CA GLU A 283 -1.98 19.04 36.72
C GLU A 283 -3.11 20.09 36.73
N ASP A 284 -2.87 21.28 37.29
CA ASP A 284 -3.85 22.35 37.47
C ASP A 284 -4.17 23.15 36.19
N LYS A 285 -3.54 22.85 35.05
CA LYS A 285 -3.68 23.64 33.80
C LYS A 285 -4.25 22.83 32.63
N PRO A 286 -5.45 22.23 32.74
CA PRO A 286 -6.04 21.42 31.67
C PRO A 286 -6.33 22.24 30.40
N ASN A 287 -6.54 23.56 30.52
CA ASN A 287 -6.75 24.46 29.39
C ASN A 287 -5.55 24.51 28.43
N ASP A 288 -4.36 24.12 28.87
CA ASP A 288 -3.16 24.07 28.04
C ASP A 288 -3.05 22.78 27.21
N PHE A 289 -3.99 21.83 27.34
CA PHE A 289 -4.03 20.60 26.53
C PHE A 289 -4.00 20.89 25.02
N GLY A 290 -4.73 21.91 24.57
CA GLY A 290 -4.72 22.32 23.16
C GLY A 290 -3.33 22.72 22.67
N LYS A 291 -2.50 23.34 23.53
CA LYS A 291 -1.12 23.73 23.20
C LYS A 291 -0.21 22.52 23.05
N GLN A 292 -0.48 21.43 23.77
CA GLN A 292 0.24 20.15 23.63
C GLN A 292 -0.20 19.46 22.34
N ARG A 293 -1.51 19.32 22.16
CA ARG A 293 -2.10 18.62 21.02
C ARG A 293 -1.79 19.28 19.67
N CYS A 294 -1.60 20.61 19.63
CA CYS A 294 -1.20 21.34 18.42
C CYS A 294 0.09 20.78 17.78
N TRP A 295 1.04 20.27 18.58
CA TRP A 295 2.26 19.65 18.05
C TRP A 295 1.99 18.41 17.19
N THR A 296 0.84 17.74 17.40
CA THR A 296 0.36 16.67 16.53
C THR A 296 0.18 17.17 15.11
N SER A 297 -0.50 18.30 14.91
CA SER A 297 -0.79 18.88 13.60
C SER A 297 0.48 19.37 12.92
N ILE A 298 1.40 19.97 13.68
CA ILE A 298 2.70 20.41 13.18
C ILE A 298 3.51 19.21 12.68
N GLY A 299 3.57 18.12 13.46
CA GLY A 299 4.23 16.87 13.06
C GLY A 299 3.59 16.25 11.83
N TRP A 300 2.25 16.20 11.79
CA TRP A 300 1.51 15.65 10.66
C TRP A 300 1.83 16.40 9.36
N GLY A 301 1.72 17.73 9.35
CA GLY A 301 1.96 18.53 8.15
C GLY A 301 3.42 18.49 7.69
N SER A 302 4.36 18.75 8.61
CA SER A 302 5.78 18.86 8.27
C SER A 302 6.38 17.52 7.82
N VAL A 303 6.10 16.43 8.52
CA VAL A 303 6.68 15.12 8.21
C VAL A 303 6.02 14.50 6.98
N THR A 304 4.72 14.74 6.73
CA THR A 304 4.07 14.31 5.48
C THR A 304 4.66 15.04 4.27
N MET A 305 4.94 16.34 4.40
CA MET A 305 5.57 17.11 3.33
C MET A 305 6.99 16.60 3.04
N LEU A 306 7.77 16.34 4.10
CA LEU A 306 9.11 15.78 3.98
C LEU A 306 9.10 14.38 3.34
N SER A 307 8.18 13.51 3.76
CA SER A 307 8.08 12.15 3.22
C SER A 307 7.62 12.14 1.76
N GLY A 308 6.70 13.03 1.36
CA GLY A 308 6.34 13.22 -0.04
C GLY A 308 7.52 13.64 -0.92
N TRP A 309 8.28 14.65 -0.48
CA TRP A 309 9.49 15.06 -1.19
C TRP A 309 10.53 13.93 -1.30
N LEU A 310 10.70 13.15 -0.23
CA LEU A 310 11.63 12.03 -0.19
C LEU A 310 11.23 10.93 -1.19
N VAL A 311 9.95 10.56 -1.24
CA VAL A 311 9.43 9.59 -2.22
C VAL A 311 9.66 10.10 -3.65
N ASP A 312 9.36 11.36 -3.92
CA ASP A 312 9.53 11.92 -5.26
C ASP A 312 11.00 11.94 -5.71
N TYR A 313 11.91 12.30 -4.79
CA TYR A 313 13.35 12.32 -5.08
C TYR A 313 13.90 10.93 -5.38
N PHE A 314 13.60 9.93 -4.54
CA PHE A 314 14.10 8.55 -4.74
C PHE A 314 13.36 7.77 -5.84
N SER A 315 12.26 8.32 -6.36
CA SER A 315 11.46 7.72 -7.43
C SER A 315 11.60 8.42 -8.78
N TYR A 316 12.52 9.38 -8.94
CA TYR A 316 12.60 10.26 -10.13
C TYR A 316 12.60 9.49 -11.47
N ASP A 317 13.39 8.41 -11.59
CA ASP A 317 13.48 7.59 -12.80
C ASP A 317 12.76 6.23 -12.70
N LYS A 318 11.99 6.01 -11.62
CA LYS A 318 11.35 4.72 -11.37
C LYS A 318 9.88 4.75 -11.82
N VAL A 319 9.44 3.68 -12.46
CA VAL A 319 8.03 3.48 -12.84
C VAL A 319 7.16 3.29 -11.59
N GLN A 320 7.73 2.77 -10.51
CA GLN A 320 7.10 2.69 -9.19
C GLN A 320 7.67 3.71 -8.24
N LYS A 321 6.78 4.28 -7.42
CA LYS A 321 7.20 5.01 -6.23
C LYS A 321 7.94 4.07 -5.29
N ASP A 322 9.15 4.45 -4.91
CA ASP A 322 9.96 3.77 -3.94
C ASP A 322 9.61 4.29 -2.54
N TYR A 323 8.98 3.42 -1.74
CA TYR A 323 8.58 3.72 -0.38
C TYR A 323 9.64 3.36 0.67
N THR A 324 10.76 2.74 0.27
CA THR A 324 11.86 2.40 1.19
C THR A 324 12.39 3.59 2.01
N PRO A 325 12.57 4.80 1.43
CA PRO A 325 13.01 5.96 2.20
C PRO A 325 12.04 6.34 3.34
N ILE A 326 10.73 6.16 3.11
CA ILE A 326 9.71 6.40 4.12
C ILE A 326 9.82 5.40 5.27
N SER A 327 10.05 4.13 4.99
CA SER A 327 10.20 3.10 6.02
C SER A 327 11.37 3.42 6.96
N TYR A 328 12.51 3.86 6.43
CA TYR A 328 13.65 4.31 7.24
C TYR A 328 13.37 5.60 8.02
N LEU A 329 12.64 6.55 7.42
CA LEU A 329 12.19 7.76 8.11
C LEU A 329 11.33 7.41 9.33
N ILE A 330 10.33 6.53 9.16
CA ILE A 330 9.46 6.05 10.23
C ILE A 330 10.28 5.36 11.32
N LEU A 331 11.20 4.46 10.94
CA LEU A 331 12.06 3.76 11.91
C LEU A 331 12.89 4.74 12.74
N SER A 332 13.54 5.71 12.10
CA SER A 332 14.33 6.73 12.78
C SER A 332 13.48 7.57 13.74
N PHE A 333 12.32 8.04 13.30
CA PHE A 333 11.42 8.84 14.13
C PHE A 333 10.85 8.02 15.30
N MET A 334 10.53 6.73 15.10
CA MET A 334 10.00 5.86 16.16
C MET A 334 11.07 5.51 17.20
N ILE A 335 12.32 5.29 16.81
CA ILE A 335 13.44 5.11 17.76
C ILE A 335 13.63 6.37 18.60
N LEU A 336 13.67 7.54 17.97
CA LEU A 336 13.77 8.81 18.68
C LEU A 336 12.57 9.03 19.60
N ASN A 337 11.36 8.71 19.13
CA ASN A 337 10.14 8.83 19.91
C ASN A 337 10.15 7.88 21.12
N LEU A 338 10.65 6.66 20.97
CA LEU A 338 10.77 5.70 22.07
C LEU A 338 11.74 6.22 23.14
N PHE A 339 12.87 6.81 22.72
CA PHE A 339 13.80 7.47 23.63
C PHE A 339 13.13 8.64 24.37
N VAL A 340 12.44 9.53 23.66
CA VAL A 340 11.71 10.66 24.27
C VAL A 340 10.64 10.16 25.24
N ALA A 341 9.81 9.20 24.82
CA ALA A 341 8.71 8.65 25.60
C ALA A 341 9.19 7.94 26.88
N SER A 342 10.34 7.26 26.84
CA SER A 342 10.93 6.60 28.02
C SER A 342 11.27 7.59 29.13
N ASN A 343 11.60 8.83 28.77
CA ASN A 343 11.95 9.91 29.69
C ASN A 343 10.73 10.70 30.19
N ILE A 344 9.52 10.43 29.68
CA ILE A 344 8.30 11.09 30.17
C ILE A 344 7.99 10.58 31.59
N PRO A 345 7.75 11.50 32.55
CA PRO A 345 7.26 11.10 33.87
C PRO A 345 5.79 10.69 33.75
N VAL A 346 5.46 9.50 34.27
CA VAL A 346 4.11 8.94 34.22
C VAL A 346 3.67 8.65 35.64
N VAL A 347 2.50 9.15 36.01
CA VAL A 347 1.89 8.88 37.31
C VAL A 347 1.04 7.61 37.20
N GLU A 348 1.41 6.60 37.98
CA GLU A 348 0.68 5.34 38.09
C GLU A 348 -0.35 5.47 39.23
N PHE A 349 -1.64 5.43 38.90
CA PHE A 349 -2.73 5.44 39.89
C PHE A 349 -3.20 4.01 40.18
N LYS A 350 -3.81 3.79 41.35
CA LYS A 350 -4.41 2.49 41.73
C LYS A 350 -5.92 2.61 41.98
N LEU A 351 -6.64 1.59 41.48
CA LEU A 351 -8.03 1.19 41.75
C LEU A 351 -9.15 2.22 41.47
N SER A 352 -9.78 2.10 40.31
CA SER A 352 -11.23 2.34 40.16
C SER A 352 -11.96 1.00 40.11
N GLN A 353 -12.69 0.65 41.18
CA GLN A 353 -13.34 -0.67 41.30
C GLN A 353 -14.67 -0.80 40.54
N ASN A 354 -15.15 0.22 39.80
CA ASN A 354 -16.48 0.22 39.15
C ASN A 354 -16.54 0.93 37.77
N THR A 355 -15.46 0.95 36.99
CA THR A 355 -15.40 1.73 35.73
C THR A 355 -16.49 1.36 34.72
N PHE A 356 -16.77 0.06 34.50
CA PHE A 356 -17.68 -0.37 33.44
C PHE A 356 -19.16 -0.02 33.71
N GLN A 357 -19.64 -0.20 34.95
CA GLN A 357 -21.00 0.20 35.33
C GLN A 357 -21.20 1.73 35.26
N ASN A 358 -20.16 2.51 35.58
CA ASN A 358 -20.23 3.97 35.49
C ASN A 358 -20.29 4.46 34.04
N VAL A 359 -19.61 3.78 33.11
CA VAL A 359 -19.68 4.09 31.67
C VAL A 359 -21.07 3.80 31.11
N PHE A 360 -21.69 2.65 31.44
CA PHE A 360 -23.04 2.32 30.97
C PHE A 360 -24.11 3.29 31.49
N LYS A 361 -23.96 3.82 32.71
CA LYS A 361 -24.84 4.87 33.24
C LYS A 361 -24.77 6.17 32.42
N LEU A 362 -23.63 6.45 31.77
CA LEU A 362 -23.46 7.63 30.91
C LEU A 362 -24.32 7.55 29.65
N PHE A 363 -24.46 6.35 29.07
CA PHE A 363 -25.30 6.10 27.90
C PHE A 363 -26.81 6.21 28.19
N GLY A 364 -27.23 6.35 29.46
CA GLY A 364 -28.62 6.67 29.81
C GLY A 364 -29.00 8.14 29.56
N LYS A 365 -28.02 9.04 29.33
CA LYS A 365 -28.27 10.46 29.11
C LYS A 365 -28.47 10.77 27.62
N LEU A 366 -29.63 11.33 27.25
CA LEU A 366 -29.96 11.66 25.84
C LEU A 366 -28.91 12.55 25.15
N HIS A 367 -28.36 13.53 25.86
CA HIS A 367 -27.31 14.40 25.31
C HIS A 367 -26.03 13.64 24.95
N VAL A 368 -25.67 12.63 25.74
CA VAL A 368 -24.51 11.76 25.48
C VAL A 368 -24.77 10.93 24.22
N ILE A 369 -25.97 10.35 24.09
CA ILE A 369 -26.36 9.60 22.89
C ILE A 369 -26.31 10.50 21.65
N SER A 370 -26.89 11.69 21.71
CA SER A 370 -26.86 12.67 20.61
C SER A 370 -25.43 13.03 20.20
N PHE A 371 -24.54 13.23 21.17
CA PHE A 371 -23.13 13.49 20.93
C PHE A 371 -22.42 12.28 20.28
N PHE A 372 -22.72 11.05 20.69
CA PHE A 372 -22.18 9.85 20.05
C PHE A 372 -22.64 9.69 18.60
N VAL A 373 -23.92 9.93 18.32
CA VAL A 373 -24.45 9.91 16.94
C VAL A 373 -23.73 10.94 16.07
N TRP A 374 -23.49 12.14 16.60
CA TRP A 374 -22.73 13.18 15.91
C TRP A 374 -21.29 12.76 15.60
N ILE A 375 -20.57 12.17 16.57
CA ILE A 375 -19.21 11.66 16.37
C ILE A 375 -19.17 10.54 15.34
N LEU A 376 -20.14 9.62 15.37
CA LEU A 376 -20.23 8.54 14.39
C LEU A 376 -20.38 9.09 12.97
N SER A 377 -21.27 10.07 12.78
CA SER A 377 -21.44 10.74 11.48
C SER A 377 -20.14 11.41 11.01
N LEU A 378 -19.47 12.18 11.86
CA LEU A 378 -18.17 12.79 11.53
C LEU A 378 -17.10 11.74 11.19
N GLY A 379 -17.08 10.62 11.91
CA GLY A 379 -16.18 9.51 11.66
C GLY A 379 -16.38 8.89 10.28
N VAL A 380 -17.62 8.72 9.83
CA VAL A 380 -17.93 8.22 8.47
C VAL A 380 -17.35 9.15 7.40
N TYR A 381 -17.61 10.46 7.49
CA TYR A 381 -17.09 11.43 6.51
C TYR A 381 -15.55 11.50 6.51
N SER A 382 -14.94 11.48 7.70
CA SER A 382 -13.47 11.47 7.82
C SER A 382 -12.85 10.17 7.31
N SER A 383 -13.52 9.02 7.47
CA SER A 383 -13.02 7.73 6.99
C SER A 383 -13.00 7.67 5.46
N MET A 384 -14.04 8.22 4.80
CA MET A 384 -14.11 8.25 3.34
C MET A 384 -12.95 9.05 2.74
N THR A 385 -12.69 10.23 3.30
CA THR A 385 -11.56 11.07 2.86
C THR A 385 -10.22 10.39 3.12
N MET A 386 -9.99 9.86 4.33
CA MET A 386 -8.70 9.23 4.64
C MET A 386 -8.42 7.96 3.82
N SER A 387 -9.45 7.19 3.45
CA SER A 387 -9.27 5.91 2.77
C SER A 387 -9.15 6.03 1.25
N TYR A 388 -9.87 6.99 0.65
CA TYR A 388 -10.05 7.04 -0.81
C TYR A 388 -9.54 8.32 -1.49
N LEU A 389 -9.02 9.31 -0.75
CA LEU A 389 -8.57 10.57 -1.36
C LEU A 389 -7.45 10.39 -2.40
N PHE A 390 -6.56 9.40 -2.19
CA PHE A 390 -5.38 9.16 -3.04
C PHE A 390 -5.46 7.84 -3.83
N TRP A 391 -6.63 7.19 -3.87
CA TRP A 391 -6.84 5.97 -4.66
C TRP A 391 -7.12 6.29 -6.12
#